data_AF-A0A5N6IWU8-F1
#
_entry.id   AF-A0A5N6IWU8-F1
#
_cell.length_a   1.000
_cell.length_b   1.000
_cell.length_c   1.000
_cell.angle_alpha   90.00
_cell.angle_beta   90.00
_cell.angle_gamma   90.00
#
_symmetry.space_group_name_H-M   'P 1'
#
loop_
_entity.id
_entity.type
_entity.pdbx_description
1 polymer ?
#
loop_
_entity_poly.entity_id
_entity_poly.type
_entity_poly.pdbx_seq_one_letter_code
_entity_poly.pdbx_strand_id
1 'polypeptide(L)'
;MSTTTTQTLLTSISVVGQQPPEDDELRSQLSQALSRALVAVERPLDTVHRLFFAPLQLAMTKVAIDLNLLEILVLQGRSMSVQELAQATGAQDVLLGRILRYLAY
;
A
#
# COMPACT_ATOMS: atom_id res chain seq x y z
N MET A 1 -22.25 17.68 -6.89
CA MET A 1 -21.96 16.74 -7.98
C MET A 1 -23.14 15.80 -8.13
N SER A 2 -23.57 15.48 -9.35
CA SER A 2 -24.61 14.47 -9.58
C SER A 2 -24.04 13.06 -9.37
N THR A 3 -24.86 12.15 -8.88
CA THR A 3 -24.48 10.75 -8.61
C THR A 3 -23.88 10.05 -9.82
N THR A 4 -24.38 10.36 -11.02
CA THR A 4 -23.86 9.85 -12.29
C THR A 4 -22.41 10.27 -12.54
N THR A 5 -22.04 11.52 -12.26
CA THR A 5 -20.67 12.01 -12.43
C THR A 5 -19.70 11.30 -11.49
N THR A 6 -20.09 11.06 -10.24
CA THR A 6 -19.26 10.32 -9.28
C THR A 6 -19.08 8.86 -9.71
N GLN A 7 -20.14 8.22 -10.22
CA GLN A 7 -20.03 6.84 -10.70
C GLN A 7 -19.10 6.73 -11.91
N THR A 8 -19.17 7.65 -12.87
CA THR A 8 -18.25 7.70 -14.00
C THR A 8 -16.80 7.87 -13.54
N LEU A 9 -16.55 8.78 -12.59
CA LEU A 9 -15.22 8.99 -12.03
C LEU A 9 -14.67 7.73 -11.35
N LEU A 10 -15.49 7.03 -10.55
CA LEU A 10 -15.09 5.78 -9.90
C LEU A 10 -14.67 4.71 -10.93
N THR A 11 -15.43 4.58 -12.02
CA THR A 11 -15.07 3.68 -13.12
C THR A 11 -13.75 4.08 -13.77
N SER A 12 -13.53 5.37 -14.07
CA SER A 12 -12.29 5.86 -14.68
C SER A 12 -11.06 5.63 -13.79
N ILE A 13 -11.17 5.92 -12.48
CA ILE A 13 -10.08 5.68 -11.53
C ILE A 13 -9.74 4.19 -11.46
N SER A 14 -10.75 3.32 -11.49
CA SER A 14 -10.55 1.87 -11.42
C SER A 14 -9.78 1.34 -12.63
N VAL A 15 -10.08 1.84 -13.83
CA VAL A 15 -9.33 1.51 -15.06
C VAL A 15 -7.88 1.97 -14.96
N VAL A 16 -7.66 3.20 -14.51
CA VAL A 16 -6.32 3.77 -14.36
C VAL A 16 -5.48 3.02 -13.32
N GLY A 17 -6.10 2.48 -12.27
CA GLY A 17 -5.42 1.63 -11.28
C GLY A 17 -4.87 0.32 -11.85
N GLN A 18 -5.47 -0.22 -12.92
CA GLN A 18 -5.00 -1.44 -13.58
C GLN A 18 -3.91 -1.15 -14.63
N GLN A 19 -4.01 0.01 -15.29
CA GLN A 19 -3.10 0.42 -16.33
C GLN A 19 -2.71 1.89 -16.13
N PRO A 20 -1.71 2.17 -15.27
CA PRO A 20 -1.27 3.53 -15.01
C PRO A 20 -0.59 4.13 -16.26
N PRO A 21 -0.62 5.48 -16.43
CA PRO A 21 0.04 6.14 -17.56
C PRO A 21 1.53 5.83 -17.63
N GLU A 22 2.05 5.55 -18.81
CA GLU A 22 3.50 5.37 -19.04
C GLU A 22 4.27 6.69 -19.00
N ASP A 23 3.60 7.80 -19.35
CA ASP A 23 4.18 9.14 -19.26
C ASP A 23 4.34 9.57 -17.79
N ASP A 24 5.58 9.84 -17.38
CA ASP A 24 5.93 10.16 -16.00
C ASP A 24 5.32 11.48 -15.50
N GLU A 25 5.22 12.48 -16.39
CA GLU A 25 4.62 13.77 -16.04
C GLU A 25 3.12 13.60 -15.76
N LEU A 26 2.41 12.94 -16.67
CA LEU A 26 1.00 12.63 -16.53
C LEU A 26 0.73 11.74 -15.31
N ARG A 27 1.60 10.76 -15.04
CA ARG A 27 1.53 9.90 -13.85
C ARG A 27 1.66 10.73 -12.57
N SER A 28 2.62 11.65 -12.51
CA SER A 28 2.83 12.54 -11.36
C SER A 28 1.63 13.48 -11.15
N GLN A 29 1.13 14.11 -12.21
CA GLN A 29 -0.03 14.99 -12.16
C GLN A 29 -1.28 14.25 -11.66
N LEU A 30 -1.53 13.05 -12.17
CA LEU A 30 -2.61 12.18 -11.74
C LEU A 30 -2.48 11.81 -10.26
N SER A 31 -1.29 11.39 -9.80
CA SER A 31 -1.04 11.02 -8.41
C SER A 31 -1.33 12.19 -7.45
N GLN A 32 -0.91 13.40 -7.82
CA GLN A 32 -1.20 14.61 -7.05
C GLN A 32 -2.70 14.92 -7.02
N ALA A 33 -3.39 14.80 -8.15
CA ALA A 33 -4.84 15.03 -8.22
C ALA A 33 -5.61 14.02 -7.35
N LEU A 34 -5.27 12.74 -7.41
CA LEU A 34 -5.86 11.68 -6.59
C LEU A 34 -5.61 11.92 -5.10
N SER A 35 -4.40 12.33 -4.73
CA SER A 35 -4.05 12.64 -3.33
C SER A 35 -4.86 13.80 -2.78
N ARG A 36 -5.05 14.87 -3.57
CA ARG A 36 -5.89 16.01 -3.18
C ARG A 36 -7.37 15.61 -3.08
N ALA A 37 -7.85 14.81 -4.03
CA ALA A 37 -9.22 14.31 -4.01
C ALA A 37 -9.48 13.44 -2.76
N LEU A 38 -8.55 12.55 -2.40
CA LEU A 38 -8.63 11.73 -1.19
C LEU A 38 -8.81 12.61 0.06
N VAL A 39 -7.96 13.62 0.24
CA VAL A 39 -8.05 14.55 1.38
C VAL A 39 -9.39 15.29 1.41
N ALA A 40 -9.96 15.62 0.25
CA ALA A 40 -11.24 16.33 0.17
C ALA A 40 -12.46 15.46 0.49
N VAL A 41 -12.38 14.13 0.29
CA VAL A 41 -13.49 13.19 0.53
C VAL A 41 -13.37 12.42 1.85
N GLU A 42 -12.20 12.45 2.50
CA GLU A 42 -11.99 11.86 3.82
C GLU A 42 -12.93 12.48 4.86
N ARG A 43 -13.52 11.64 5.71
CA ARG A 43 -14.18 12.14 6.93
C ARG A 43 -13.10 12.47 7.96
N PRO A 44 -13.35 13.37 8.93
CA PRO A 44 -12.36 13.74 9.94
C PRO A 44 -11.73 12.55 10.68
N LEU A 45 -12.52 11.52 10.99
CA LEU A 45 -12.02 10.29 11.63
C LEU A 45 -11.09 9.48 10.72
N ASP A 46 -11.37 9.43 9.42
CA ASP A 46 -10.52 8.76 8.44
C ASP A 46 -9.16 9.46 8.35
N THR A 47 -9.15 10.80 8.35
CA THR A 47 -7.92 11.60 8.40
C THR A 47 -7.11 11.33 9.67
N VAL A 48 -7.74 11.28 10.85
CA VAL A 48 -7.06 10.97 12.10
C VAL A 48 -6.41 9.59 12.03
N HIS A 49 -7.14 8.57 11.56
CA HIS A 49 -6.56 7.23 11.39
C HIS A 49 -5.38 7.22 10.43
N ARG A 50 -5.50 7.86 9.26
CA ARG A 50 -4.39 7.92 8.28
C ARG A 50 -3.15 8.56 8.90
N LEU A 51 -3.30 9.68 9.60
CA LEU A 51 -2.17 10.38 10.22
C LEU A 51 -1.58 9.63 11.41
N PHE A 52 -2.41 9.02 12.25
CA PHE A 52 -1.98 8.29 13.44
C PHE A 52 -1.20 7.02 13.08
N PHE A 53 -1.60 6.32 12.01
CA PHE A 53 -0.94 5.10 11.57
C PHE A 53 0.15 5.30 10.50
N ALA A 54 0.29 6.50 9.91
CA ALA A 54 1.35 6.80 8.95
C ALA A 54 2.78 6.46 9.46
N PRO A 55 3.15 6.70 10.74
CA PRO A 55 4.47 6.31 11.24
C PRO A 55 4.73 4.80 11.21
N LEU A 56 3.67 3.97 11.29
CA LEU A 56 3.84 2.52 11.18
C LEU A 56 4.35 2.10 9.81
N GLN A 57 4.09 2.87 8.75
CA GLN A 57 4.55 2.54 7.41
C GLN A 57 6.08 2.55 7.37
N LEU A 58 6.68 3.61 7.89
CA LEU A 58 8.13 3.71 7.99
C LEU A 58 8.70 2.63 8.93
N ALA A 59 8.07 2.41 10.09
CA ALA A 59 8.54 1.44 11.06
C ALA A 59 8.50 0.00 10.50
N MET A 60 7.40 -0.42 9.89
CA MET A 60 7.25 -1.75 9.33
C MET A 60 8.16 -1.96 8.10
N THR A 61 8.33 -0.94 7.26
CA THR A 61 9.32 -0.99 6.16
C THR A 61 10.74 -1.16 6.70
N LYS A 62 11.12 -0.43 7.76
CA LYS A 62 12.44 -0.59 8.38
C LYS A 62 12.64 -1.99 8.93
N VAL A 63 11.63 -2.57 9.60
CA VAL A 63 11.69 -3.95 10.08
C VAL A 63 11.82 -4.94 8.92
N ALA A 64 11.09 -4.75 7.82
CA ALA A 64 11.22 -5.62 6.65
C ALA A 64 12.62 -5.56 6.02
N ILE A 65 13.25 -4.38 5.99
CA ILE A 65 14.64 -4.21 5.55
C ILE A 65 15.60 -4.94 6.50
N ASP A 66 15.43 -4.76 7.82
CA ASP A 66 16.31 -5.38 8.82
C ASP A 66 16.22 -6.91 8.84
N LEU A 67 15.06 -7.46 8.48
CA LEU A 67 14.84 -8.90 8.33
C LEU A 67 15.28 -9.45 6.96
N ASN A 68 15.76 -8.59 6.07
CA ASN A 68 16.02 -8.90 4.66
C ASN A 68 14.81 -9.52 3.93
N LEU A 69 13.59 -9.19 4.38
CA LEU A 69 12.35 -9.85 3.97
C LEU A 69 12.04 -9.63 2.50
N LEU A 70 12.22 -8.41 2.00
CA LEU A 70 11.90 -8.04 0.62
C LEU A 70 12.84 -8.74 -0.38
N GLU A 71 14.13 -8.83 -0.05
CA GLU A 71 15.11 -9.52 -0.89
C GLU A 71 14.82 -11.03 -0.96
N ILE A 72 14.50 -11.66 0.17
CA ILE A 72 14.09 -13.08 0.21
C ILE A 72 12.90 -13.33 -0.72
N LEU A 73 11.86 -12.49 -0.67
CA LEU A 73 10.68 -12.63 -1.50
C LEU A 73 11.00 -12.48 -3.00
N VAL A 74 11.83 -11.50 -3.36
CA VAL A 74 12.26 -11.28 -4.76
C VAL A 74 13.09 -12.46 -5.27
N LEU A 75 14.04 -12.95 -4.48
CA LEU A 75 14.91 -14.07 -4.84
C LEU A 75 14.13 -15.38 -5.05
N GLN A 76 13.12 -15.63 -4.22
CA GLN A 76 12.31 -16.84 -4.33
C GLN A 76 11.33 -16.77 -5.52
N GLY A 77 10.86 -15.58 -5.90
CA GLY A 77 10.00 -15.39 -7.07
C GLY A 77 8.65 -16.12 -7.00
N ARG A 78 8.21 -16.52 -5.79
CA ARG A 78 6.97 -17.25 -5.55
C ARG A 78 6.31 -16.79 -4.25
N SER A 79 5.02 -17.11 -4.10
CA SER A 79 4.34 -16.97 -2.81
C SER A 79 4.99 -17.86 -1.76
N MET A 80 5.14 -17.31 -0.55
CA MET A 80 5.69 -17.99 0.62
C MET A 80 4.71 -17.88 1.80
N SER A 81 4.59 -18.95 2.57
CA SER A 81 3.87 -18.96 3.84
C SER A 81 4.62 -18.16 4.91
N VAL A 82 3.89 -17.76 5.97
CA VAL A 82 4.50 -17.07 7.11
C VAL A 82 5.57 -17.96 7.77
N GLN A 83 5.35 -19.27 7.82
CA GLN A 83 6.30 -20.23 8.39
C GLN A 83 7.58 -20.32 7.56
N GLU A 84 7.49 -20.37 6.22
CA GLU A 84 8.67 -20.36 5.35
C GLU A 84 9.47 -19.07 5.51
N LEU A 85 8.79 -17.91 5.60
CA LEU A 85 9.46 -16.63 5.79
C LEU A 85 10.07 -16.51 7.20
N ALA A 86 9.41 -17.06 8.23
CA ALA A 86 9.95 -17.09 9.58
C ALA A 86 11.23 -17.93 9.66
N GLN A 87 11.24 -19.10 9.00
CA GLN A 87 12.45 -19.92 8.87
C GLN A 87 13.57 -19.19 8.13
N ALA A 88 13.25 -18.48 7.05
CA ALA A 88 14.24 -17.76 6.24
C ALA A 88 14.81 -16.51 6.94
N THR A 89 14.02 -15.84 7.79
CA THR A 89 14.40 -14.59 8.46
C THR A 89 14.86 -14.77 9.91
N GLY A 90 14.56 -15.92 10.53
CA GLY A 90 14.74 -16.15 11.97
C GLY A 90 13.75 -15.40 12.86
N ALA A 91 12.77 -14.71 12.27
CA ALA A 91 11.75 -13.98 13.02
C ALA A 91 10.67 -14.91 13.57
N GLN A 92 10.01 -14.50 14.65
CA GLN A 92 8.88 -15.24 15.21
C GLN A 92 7.66 -15.17 14.28
N ASP A 93 7.04 -16.32 13.98
CA ASP A 93 5.89 -16.46 13.08
C ASP A 93 4.77 -15.45 13.35
N VAL A 94 4.38 -15.27 14.61
CA VAL A 94 3.27 -14.39 15.00
C VAL A 94 3.61 -12.92 14.72
N LEU A 95 4.84 -12.50 15.01
CA LEU A 95 5.30 -11.15 14.75
C LEU A 95 5.39 -10.90 13.24
N LEU A 96 5.99 -11.84 12.50
CA LEU A 96 6.12 -11.74 11.06
C LEU A 96 4.75 -11.70 10.36
N GLY A 97 3.80 -12.52 10.80
CA GLY A 97 2.42 -12.47 10.32
C GLY A 97 1.69 -11.16 10.63
N ARG A 98 2.08 -10.42 11.68
CA ARG A 98 1.55 -9.06 11.94
C ARG A 98 2.16 -8.02 11.01
N ILE A 99 3.47 -8.10 10.78
CA ILE A 99 4.20 -7.21 9.87
C ILE A 99 3.69 -7.38 8.44
N LEU A 100 3.58 -8.62 7.97
CA LEU A 100 3.09 -8.95 6.62
C LEU A 100 1.64 -8.49 6.41
N ARG A 101 0.78 -8.65 7.42
CA ARG A 101 -0.58 -8.10 7.37
C ARG A 101 -0.61 -6.59 7.23
N TYR A 102 0.34 -5.89 7.84
CA TYR A 102 0.42 -4.44 7.69
C TYR A 102 0.97 -4.06 6.30
N LEU A 103 1.99 -4.74 5.80
CA LEU A 103 2.68 -4.39 4.54
C LEU A 103 1.93 -4.81 3.27
N ALA A 104 1.02 -5.80 3.36
CA ALA A 104 0.25 -6.29 2.22
C ALA A 104 -1.03 -5.49 1.94
N TYR A 105 -1.38 -4.55 2.82
CA TYR A 105 -2.51 -3.62 2.68
C TYR A 105 -2.02 -2.25 2.26
#